data_AF-A0A349BWF6-F1
#
_entry.id   AF-A0A349BWF6-F1
#
_cell.length_a   1.000
_cell.length_b   1.000
_cell.length_c   1.000
_cell.angle_alpha   90.00
_cell.angle_beta   90.00
_cell.angle_gamma   90.00
#
_symmetry.space_group_name_H-M   'P 1'
#
loop_
_entity.id
_entity.type
_entity.pdbx_description
1 polymer ?
#
loop_
_entity_poly.entity_id
_entity_poly.type
_entity_poly.pdbx_seq_one_letter_code
_entity_poly.pdbx_strand_id
1 'polypeptide(L)'
;MTAESDRRQDPTVYRIRRDTGSNSIQKGRTAGEKYMLLKKKQEKKYYLGIDLQEKFCQISWISKDRLRMTPTGRRTWDPVTFSMTAGREDYNIPACICRGEDGRWLTGREAMAFAAARGMEPVTGLLRLAALGETVRIGEEDCDPVTLLSVYLRRCLQLLSAQVDPEDIESIVFTVPSPDRQIVEALDGVLERLQLPVENISYQGHMECLFDYVLAQQEQQRRLGVILCENDGGSDLLLGELIFNYKTKPAISMPRIRHFELTPGASAAVRDRQLLDALRQMDFGTGGAAVYLIGDGFKGRWMQESLRFIGQGRRVFQGGNLYSRGAAFGALFKSGMVKGLGDYFYLAEDCLRMNIGVEAVRAGKDCYHALLDAGTKWYDAVLSEEFLLESGNEIELVLTPLNGGGRRTETILLRGLPERPPGTTRIRLTLTMDRAEAVSYRVEDLGFGAIFPSSGQQWTGEVNVI
;
A
#
# COMPACT_ATOMS: atom_id res chain seq x y z
N MET A 1 -11.50 -18.24 49.15
CA MET A 1 -10.06 -18.60 49.05
C MET A 1 -9.84 -19.09 47.63
N THR A 2 -9.11 -18.45 46.73
CA THR A 2 -8.14 -17.36 46.81
C THR A 2 -7.91 -16.82 45.39
N ALA A 3 -8.07 -15.51 45.27
CA ALA A 3 -7.23 -14.57 44.51
C ALA A 3 -7.09 -14.70 42.97
N GLU A 4 -7.92 -13.89 42.28
CA GLU A 4 -7.60 -13.24 41.01
C GLU A 4 -6.34 -12.37 41.16
N SER A 5 -5.32 -12.61 40.33
CA SER A 5 -4.23 -11.65 40.11
C SER A 5 -4.55 -10.83 38.87
N ASP A 6 -5.35 -9.80 39.10
CA ASP A 6 -5.60 -8.69 38.19
C ASP A 6 -4.27 -7.95 37.96
N ARG A 7 -3.60 -8.21 36.83
CA ARG A 7 -2.45 -7.42 36.38
C ARG A 7 -2.97 -6.08 35.90
N ARG A 8 -3.20 -5.16 36.84
CA ARG A 8 -3.31 -3.73 36.56
C ARG A 8 -2.04 -3.29 35.86
N GLN A 9 -2.15 -2.98 34.56
CA GLN A 9 -1.22 -2.06 33.93
C GLN A 9 -1.36 -0.72 34.66
N ASP A 10 -0.27 -0.29 35.29
CA ASP A 10 -0.17 1.01 35.93
C ASP A 10 -0.40 2.09 34.85
N PRO A 11 -1.44 2.95 34.94
CA PRO A 11 -1.69 3.96 33.93
C PRO A 11 -0.50 4.92 33.93
N THR A 12 0.27 4.89 32.83
CA THR A 12 1.41 5.81 32.66
C THR A 12 0.83 7.20 32.45
N VAL A 13 0.76 7.99 33.53
CA VAL A 13 0.15 9.33 33.48
C VAL A 13 1.09 10.32 32.82
N TYR A 14 0.75 10.75 31.60
CA TYR A 14 1.45 11.80 30.87
C TYR A 14 0.95 13.19 31.32
N ARG A 15 1.85 14.13 31.61
CA ARG A 15 1.48 15.53 31.93
C ARG A 15 1.83 16.49 30.81
N ILE A 16 0.86 17.23 30.27
CA ILE A 16 1.10 18.18 29.15
C ILE A 16 1.64 19.51 29.71
N ARG A 17 2.69 20.09 29.10
CA ARG A 17 3.35 21.34 29.56
C ARG A 17 3.75 22.25 28.39
N ARG A 18 3.86 23.57 28.65
CA ARG A 18 4.37 24.59 27.70
C ARG A 18 5.90 24.59 27.59
N ASP A 19 6.39 24.84 26.37
CA ASP A 19 7.76 24.67 25.87
C ASP A 19 8.81 25.68 26.42
N THR A 20 9.97 25.17 26.85
CA THR A 20 11.28 25.85 26.83
C THR A 20 12.45 24.83 26.76
N GLY A 21 12.86 24.43 25.54
CA GLY A 21 14.28 24.32 25.13
C GLY A 21 15.25 23.23 25.66
N SER A 22 15.53 22.24 24.78
CA SER A 22 16.84 21.65 24.38
C SER A 22 17.56 20.48 25.12
N ASN A 23 17.93 19.49 24.28
CA ASN A 23 19.16 18.64 24.20
C ASN A 23 19.36 17.29 24.97
N SER A 24 19.13 16.17 24.24
CA SER A 24 20.16 15.29 23.62
C SER A 24 20.81 14.05 24.34
N ILE A 25 20.63 12.85 23.72
CA ILE A 25 21.52 11.66 23.42
C ILE A 25 22.01 10.66 24.53
N GLN A 26 21.69 9.35 24.43
CA GLN A 26 22.57 8.20 24.02
C GLN A 26 22.05 6.77 24.31
N LYS A 27 22.51 5.85 23.44
CA LYS A 27 22.17 4.44 23.16
C LYS A 27 22.80 3.42 24.11
N GLY A 28 22.23 2.21 24.16
CA GLY A 28 22.91 0.96 24.56
C GLY A 28 22.43 -0.24 23.74
N ARG A 29 23.36 -0.96 23.10
CA ARG A 29 23.19 -2.25 22.37
C ARG A 29 23.63 -3.41 23.27
N THR A 30 23.13 -4.62 23.01
CA THR A 30 23.85 -5.91 22.77
C THR A 30 22.80 -7.05 22.81
N ALA A 31 22.57 -7.83 21.75
CA ALA A 31 23.37 -8.91 21.14
C ALA A 31 23.45 -10.19 21.99
N GLY A 32 22.95 -11.31 21.45
CA GLY A 32 23.03 -12.64 22.04
C GLY A 32 22.56 -13.72 21.05
N GLU A 33 23.46 -14.15 20.17
CA GLU A 33 23.28 -15.27 19.24
C GLU A 33 23.38 -16.61 19.99
N LYS A 34 22.51 -17.58 19.65
CA LYS A 34 22.67 -18.99 20.04
C LYS A 34 22.47 -19.89 18.82
N TYR A 35 23.49 -20.70 18.57
CA TYR A 35 23.58 -21.71 17.52
C TYR A 35 22.47 -22.76 17.62
N MET A 36 21.78 -23.01 16.50
CA MET A 36 20.92 -24.18 16.30
C MET A 36 21.40 -24.95 15.07
N LEU A 37 21.45 -26.28 15.19
CA LEU A 37 21.85 -27.20 14.13
C LEU A 37 21.00 -26.96 12.86
N LEU A 38 21.64 -26.45 11.80
CA LEU A 38 21.01 -26.26 10.51
C LEU A 38 20.83 -27.63 9.82
N LYS A 39 19.59 -28.11 9.76
CA LYS A 39 19.14 -28.77 8.51
C LYS A 39 19.54 -27.81 7.39
N LYS A 40 20.23 -28.28 6.34
CA LYS A 40 20.47 -27.45 5.14
C LYS A 40 19.11 -26.90 4.71
N LYS A 41 18.83 -25.63 5.05
CA LYS A 41 17.62 -24.95 4.63
C LYS A 41 17.74 -24.90 3.12
N GLN A 42 16.76 -25.50 2.43
CA GLN A 42 16.71 -25.41 0.97
C GLN A 42 16.81 -23.93 0.62
N GLU A 43 17.80 -23.58 -0.21
CA GLU A 43 18.07 -22.20 -0.52
C GLU A 43 16.92 -21.68 -1.38
N LYS A 44 16.05 -20.85 -0.80
CA LYS A 44 14.98 -20.19 -1.52
C LYS A 44 15.60 -19.29 -2.60
N LYS A 45 15.12 -19.38 -3.84
CA LYS A 45 15.73 -18.75 -5.03
C LYS A 45 14.85 -17.68 -5.67
N TYR A 46 13.56 -17.65 -5.35
CA TYR A 46 12.59 -16.86 -6.11
C TYR A 46 11.83 -15.85 -5.27
N TYR A 47 11.59 -14.69 -5.88
CA TYR A 47 10.77 -13.60 -5.35
C TYR A 47 9.62 -13.36 -6.32
N LEU A 48 8.39 -13.56 -5.89
CA LEU A 48 7.23 -13.61 -6.77
C LEU A 48 6.37 -12.35 -6.62
N GLY A 49 5.95 -11.78 -7.75
CA GLY A 49 4.93 -10.73 -7.83
C GLY A 49 3.72 -11.24 -8.60
N ILE A 50 2.56 -11.21 -7.97
CA ILE A 50 1.28 -11.64 -8.54
C ILE A 50 0.38 -10.42 -8.63
N ASP A 51 0.16 -9.91 -9.84
CA ASP A 51 -0.84 -8.88 -10.11
C ASP A 51 -2.18 -9.56 -10.35
N LEU A 52 -3.14 -9.31 -9.46
CA LEU A 52 -4.48 -9.87 -9.50
C LEU A 52 -5.47 -8.74 -9.78
N GLN A 53 -6.05 -8.76 -10.98
CA GLN A 53 -7.06 -7.80 -11.43
C GLN A 53 -8.38 -8.52 -11.72
N GLU A 54 -9.44 -7.75 -11.94
CA GLU A 54 -10.78 -8.31 -12.22
C GLU A 54 -10.85 -9.09 -13.54
N LYS A 55 -10.07 -8.68 -14.56
CA LYS A 55 -10.08 -9.28 -15.90
C LYS A 55 -8.98 -10.33 -16.09
N PHE A 56 -7.87 -10.19 -15.39
CA PHE A 56 -6.71 -11.07 -15.57
C PHE A 56 -5.81 -11.12 -14.33
N CYS A 57 -4.93 -12.13 -14.31
CA CYS A 57 -3.79 -12.20 -13.44
C CYS A 57 -2.50 -12.22 -14.26
N GLN A 58 -1.44 -11.60 -13.73
CA GLN A 58 -0.10 -11.71 -14.26
C GLN A 58 0.87 -12.10 -13.16
N ILE A 59 1.83 -12.96 -13.49
CA ILE A 59 2.82 -13.44 -12.53
C ILE A 59 4.21 -13.12 -13.06
N SER A 60 4.98 -12.39 -12.26
CA SER A 60 6.39 -12.12 -12.51
C SER A 60 7.26 -12.65 -11.38
N TRP A 61 8.52 -12.98 -11.67
CA TRP A 61 9.46 -13.42 -10.65
C TRP A 61 10.89 -12.94 -10.89
N ILE A 62 11.62 -12.77 -9.80
CA ILE A 62 13.06 -12.57 -9.80
C ILE A 62 13.71 -13.86 -9.28
N SER A 63 14.73 -14.33 -9.99
CA SER A 63 15.60 -15.41 -9.52
C SER A 63 16.90 -14.82 -8.95
N LYS A 64 17.35 -15.31 -7.79
CA LYS A 64 18.64 -14.94 -7.18
C LYS A 64 19.81 -15.12 -8.17
N ASP A 65 19.74 -16.15 -9.00
CA ASP A 65 20.79 -16.50 -9.98
C ASP A 65 20.78 -15.60 -11.22
N ARG A 66 19.75 -14.76 -11.41
CA ARG A 66 19.61 -13.84 -12.55
C ARG A 66 20.04 -12.42 -12.24
N LEU A 67 21.06 -12.24 -11.40
CA LEU A 67 21.72 -10.94 -11.27
C LEU A 67 22.51 -10.64 -12.54
N ARG A 68 22.02 -9.70 -13.35
CA ARG A 68 22.65 -9.32 -14.62
C ARG A 68 23.51 -8.08 -14.45
N MET A 69 24.62 -8.03 -15.19
CA MET A 69 25.38 -6.79 -15.37
C MET A 69 24.79 -6.03 -16.56
N THR A 70 24.41 -4.77 -16.36
CA THR A 70 24.03 -3.89 -17.48
C THR A 70 25.27 -3.57 -18.34
N PRO A 71 25.09 -3.12 -19.59
CA PRO A 71 26.19 -2.59 -20.41
C PRO A 71 26.97 -1.45 -19.74
N THR A 72 26.36 -0.78 -18.76
CA THR A 72 26.97 0.28 -17.94
C THR A 72 27.69 -0.23 -16.69
N GLY A 73 27.86 -1.55 -16.53
CA GLY A 73 28.56 -2.16 -15.39
C GLY A 73 27.74 -2.23 -14.09
N ARG A 74 26.43 -1.96 -14.13
CA ARG A 74 25.56 -1.99 -12.94
C ARG A 74 24.94 -3.38 -12.79
N ARG A 75 24.97 -3.94 -11.59
CA ARG A 75 24.18 -5.15 -11.27
C ARG A 75 22.70 -4.78 -11.17
N THR A 76 21.86 -5.46 -11.91
CA THR A 76 20.40 -5.30 -11.87
C THR A 76 19.73 -6.66 -11.90
N TRP A 77 18.60 -6.75 -11.22
CA TRP A 77 17.66 -7.84 -11.43
C TRP A 77 16.71 -7.45 -12.56
N ASP A 78 16.29 -8.44 -13.32
CA ASP A 78 15.34 -8.30 -14.42
C ASP A 78 14.24 -9.34 -14.21
N PRO A 79 13.07 -8.93 -13.68
CA PRO A 79 11.97 -9.84 -13.45
C PRO A 79 11.50 -10.46 -14.76
N VAL A 80 11.23 -11.76 -14.73
CA VAL A 80 10.62 -12.49 -15.84
C VAL A 80 9.12 -12.54 -15.60
N THR A 81 8.31 -12.32 -16.63
CA THR A 81 6.85 -12.47 -16.55
C THR A 81 6.42 -13.73 -17.27
N PHE A 82 5.50 -14.48 -16.67
CA PHE A 82 4.92 -15.67 -17.26
C PHE A 82 4.11 -15.28 -18.50
N SER A 83 4.36 -15.96 -19.62
CA SER A 83 3.60 -15.77 -20.86
C SER A 83 2.82 -17.03 -21.20
N MET A 84 1.53 -16.86 -21.48
CA MET A 84 0.63 -17.93 -21.91
C MET A 84 1.01 -18.49 -23.29
N THR A 85 1.72 -17.70 -24.11
CA THR A 85 2.20 -18.11 -25.43
C THR A 85 3.70 -17.90 -25.54
N ALA A 86 4.46 -19.01 -25.64
CA ALA A 86 5.91 -18.96 -25.75
C ALA A 86 6.38 -18.01 -26.87
N GLY A 87 7.34 -17.14 -26.54
CA GLY A 87 7.90 -16.16 -27.48
C GLY A 87 7.01 -14.94 -27.76
N ARG A 88 5.87 -14.79 -27.08
CA ARG A 88 5.00 -13.60 -27.17
C ARG A 88 4.87 -12.92 -25.82
N GLU A 89 4.52 -11.63 -25.84
CA GLU A 89 4.19 -10.84 -24.65
C GLU A 89 2.73 -11.05 -24.23
N ASP A 90 2.35 -12.31 -24.05
CA ASP A 90 0.99 -12.74 -23.80
C ASP A 90 0.81 -13.06 -22.31
N TYR A 91 0.95 -12.02 -21.49
CA TYR A 91 1.12 -12.14 -20.03
C TYR A 91 -0.19 -12.33 -19.26
N ASN A 92 -1.33 -12.00 -19.87
CA ASN A 92 -2.63 -12.00 -19.19
C ASN A 92 -3.19 -13.43 -19.10
N ILE A 93 -3.25 -13.97 -17.87
CA ILE A 93 -4.02 -15.16 -17.54
C ILE A 93 -5.46 -14.68 -17.25
N PRO A 94 -6.49 -15.04 -18.04
CA PRO A 94 -7.84 -14.49 -17.84
C PRO A 94 -8.42 -14.87 -16.47
N ALA A 95 -8.95 -13.91 -15.72
CA ALA A 95 -9.49 -14.10 -14.37
C ALA A 95 -10.95 -14.57 -14.43
N CYS A 96 -11.14 -15.81 -14.87
CA CYS A 96 -12.46 -16.41 -15.01
C CYS A 96 -12.46 -17.91 -14.70
N ILE A 97 -13.65 -18.41 -14.35
CA ILE A 97 -13.87 -19.82 -13.98
C ILE A 97 -15.25 -20.28 -14.44
N CYS A 98 -15.36 -21.55 -14.83
CA CYS A 98 -16.65 -22.20 -15.07
C CYS A 98 -16.59 -23.69 -14.73
N ARG A 99 -17.76 -24.33 -14.66
CA ARG A 99 -17.90 -25.77 -14.44
C ARG A 99 -17.85 -26.51 -15.77
N GLY A 100 -16.95 -27.48 -15.90
CA GLY A 100 -16.89 -28.40 -17.03
C GLY A 100 -18.01 -29.44 -17.00
N GLU A 101 -18.21 -30.17 -18.12
CA GLU A 101 -19.23 -31.25 -18.21
C GLU A 101 -18.97 -32.40 -17.25
N ASP A 102 -17.70 -32.67 -16.94
CA ASP A 102 -17.25 -33.68 -15.99
C ASP A 102 -17.24 -33.18 -14.54
N GLY A 103 -17.78 -31.98 -14.28
CA GLY A 103 -17.83 -31.37 -12.95
C GLY A 103 -16.50 -30.76 -12.48
N ARG A 104 -15.43 -30.80 -13.28
CA ARG A 104 -14.16 -30.14 -12.90
C ARG A 104 -14.23 -28.64 -13.10
N TRP A 105 -13.43 -27.90 -12.34
CA TRP A 105 -13.26 -26.46 -12.56
C TRP A 105 -12.35 -26.20 -13.75
N LEU A 106 -12.84 -25.40 -14.70
CA LEU A 106 -12.06 -24.86 -15.80
C LEU A 106 -11.75 -23.40 -15.48
N THR A 107 -10.54 -22.92 -15.80
CA THR A 107 -10.16 -21.52 -15.55
C THR A 107 -9.48 -20.88 -16.75
N GLY A 108 -9.43 -19.55 -16.78
CA GLY A 108 -8.70 -18.80 -17.80
C GLY A 108 -9.17 -19.13 -19.22
N ARG A 109 -8.23 -19.36 -20.14
CA ARG A 109 -8.54 -19.65 -21.56
C ARG A 109 -9.41 -20.89 -21.73
N GLU A 110 -9.21 -21.90 -20.89
CA GLU A 110 -10.00 -23.14 -20.95
C GLU A 110 -11.45 -22.85 -20.59
N ALA A 111 -11.70 -22.04 -19.55
CA ALA A 111 -13.03 -21.60 -19.19
C ALA A 111 -13.70 -20.76 -20.28
N MET A 112 -12.97 -19.78 -20.85
CA MET A 112 -13.48 -18.92 -21.92
C MET A 112 -13.86 -19.75 -23.16
N ALA A 113 -12.98 -20.65 -23.61
CA ALA A 113 -13.24 -21.47 -24.79
C ALA A 113 -14.42 -22.43 -24.57
N PHE A 114 -14.49 -23.07 -23.40
CA PHE A 114 -15.57 -23.97 -23.04
C PHE A 114 -16.94 -23.27 -22.97
N ALA A 115 -16.97 -22.09 -22.33
CA ALA A 115 -18.17 -21.28 -22.19
C ALA A 115 -18.67 -20.77 -23.56
N ALA A 116 -17.76 -20.23 -24.38
CA ALA A 116 -18.09 -19.76 -25.73
C ALA A 116 -18.66 -20.87 -26.63
N ALA A 117 -18.10 -22.09 -26.58
CA ALA A 117 -18.59 -23.23 -27.36
C ALA A 117 -20.01 -23.68 -26.99
N ARG A 118 -20.52 -23.26 -25.83
CA ARG A 118 -21.84 -23.63 -25.30
C ARG A 118 -22.78 -22.43 -25.15
N GLY A 119 -22.39 -21.24 -25.62
CA GLY A 119 -23.18 -20.02 -25.46
C GLY A 119 -23.39 -19.62 -24.00
N MET A 120 -22.43 -19.96 -23.12
CA MET A 120 -22.44 -19.60 -21.70
C MET A 120 -21.44 -18.47 -21.44
N GLU A 121 -21.58 -17.81 -20.30
CA GLU A 121 -20.60 -16.86 -19.78
C GLU A 121 -19.85 -17.48 -18.59
N PRO A 122 -18.51 -17.42 -18.56
CA PRO A 122 -17.77 -17.83 -17.37
C PRO A 122 -17.97 -16.80 -16.25
N VAL A 123 -17.85 -17.23 -15.00
CA VAL A 123 -17.82 -16.31 -13.86
C VAL A 123 -16.53 -15.49 -13.94
N THR A 124 -16.68 -14.17 -13.81
CA THR A 124 -15.59 -13.18 -13.81
C THR A 124 -15.66 -12.34 -12.54
N GLY A 125 -14.69 -11.44 -12.33
CA GLY A 125 -14.69 -10.57 -11.14
C GLY A 125 -14.42 -11.31 -9.84
N LEU A 126 -13.59 -12.36 -9.90
CA LEU A 126 -13.37 -13.29 -8.79
C LEU A 126 -12.82 -12.61 -7.53
N LEU A 127 -11.96 -11.60 -7.70
CA LEU A 127 -11.41 -10.83 -6.60
C LEU A 127 -12.51 -10.04 -5.89
N ARG A 128 -13.29 -9.26 -6.63
CA ARG A 128 -14.43 -8.52 -6.10
C ARG A 128 -15.45 -9.43 -5.41
N LEU A 129 -15.81 -10.56 -6.03
CA LEU A 129 -16.75 -11.51 -5.44
C LEU A 129 -16.23 -12.07 -4.11
N ALA A 130 -14.94 -12.40 -4.03
CA ALA A 130 -14.33 -12.89 -2.80
C ALA A 130 -14.27 -11.82 -1.70
N ALA A 131 -13.97 -10.57 -2.06
CA ALA A 131 -13.96 -9.44 -1.12
C ALA A 131 -15.37 -9.09 -0.59
N LEU A 132 -16.42 -9.24 -1.41
CA LEU A 132 -17.81 -9.04 -0.98
C LEU A 132 -18.35 -10.20 -0.14
N GLY A 133 -17.80 -11.42 -0.31
CA GLY A 133 -18.25 -12.62 0.39
C GLY A 133 -19.63 -13.14 -0.05
N GLU A 134 -20.17 -12.64 -1.16
CA GLU A 134 -21.47 -13.06 -1.68
C GLU A 134 -21.36 -14.40 -2.43
N THR A 135 -22.24 -15.36 -2.10
CA THR A 135 -22.28 -16.66 -2.76
C THR A 135 -22.58 -16.52 -4.25
N VAL A 136 -21.82 -17.24 -5.08
CA VAL A 136 -21.96 -17.22 -6.53
C VAL A 136 -22.71 -18.46 -6.98
N ARG A 137 -23.83 -18.28 -7.66
CA ARG A 137 -24.60 -19.41 -8.21
C ARG A 137 -24.01 -19.86 -9.56
N ILE A 138 -23.56 -21.10 -9.63
CA ILE A 138 -23.02 -21.72 -10.86
C ILE A 138 -23.83 -22.97 -11.16
N GLY A 139 -24.71 -22.90 -12.16
CA GLY A 139 -25.71 -23.94 -12.39
C GLY A 139 -26.71 -24.00 -11.24
N GLU A 140 -26.80 -25.16 -10.58
CA GLU A 140 -27.68 -25.37 -9.42
C GLU A 140 -26.94 -25.24 -8.07
N GLU A 141 -25.63 -24.99 -8.09
CA GLU A 141 -24.78 -24.95 -6.90
C GLU A 141 -24.48 -23.51 -6.47
N ASP A 142 -24.61 -23.25 -5.17
CA ASP A 142 -24.15 -22.00 -4.57
C ASP A 142 -22.70 -22.19 -4.09
N CYS A 143 -21.79 -21.40 -4.66
CA CYS A 143 -20.35 -21.53 -4.46
C CYS A 143 -19.80 -20.39 -3.58
N ASP A 144 -18.90 -20.75 -2.66
CA ASP A 144 -18.10 -19.78 -1.90
C ASP A 144 -17.10 -19.05 -2.85
N PRO A 145 -17.16 -17.72 -2.98
CA PRO A 145 -16.29 -16.98 -3.88
C PRO A 145 -14.81 -17.07 -3.51
N VAL A 146 -14.47 -17.20 -2.22
CA VAL A 146 -13.07 -17.41 -1.77
C VAL A 146 -12.55 -18.75 -2.29
N THR A 147 -13.39 -19.78 -2.31
CA THR A 147 -13.06 -21.08 -2.90
C THR A 147 -12.86 -20.99 -4.41
N LEU A 148 -13.70 -20.24 -5.14
CA LEU A 148 -13.53 -20.03 -6.58
C LEU A 148 -12.20 -19.30 -6.89
N LEU A 149 -11.89 -18.24 -6.14
CA LEU A 149 -10.63 -17.52 -6.29
C LEU A 149 -9.42 -18.41 -5.95
N SER A 150 -9.55 -19.28 -4.95
CA SER A 150 -8.51 -20.27 -4.59
C SER A 150 -8.24 -21.27 -5.71
N VAL A 151 -9.29 -21.78 -6.36
CA VAL A 151 -9.16 -22.68 -7.52
C VAL A 151 -8.45 -21.97 -8.67
N TYR A 152 -8.85 -20.73 -8.96
CA TYR A 152 -8.22 -19.91 -9.98
C TYR A 152 -6.73 -19.68 -9.72
N LEU A 153 -6.37 -19.18 -8.53
CA LEU A 153 -4.97 -18.90 -8.18
C LEU A 153 -4.12 -20.16 -8.10
N ARG A 154 -4.67 -21.29 -7.61
CA ARG A 154 -3.99 -22.59 -7.68
C ARG A 154 -3.62 -22.95 -9.11
N ARG A 155 -4.53 -22.74 -10.05
CA ARG A 155 -4.28 -23.01 -11.47
C ARG A 155 -3.24 -22.06 -12.07
N CYS A 156 -3.26 -20.78 -11.71
CA CYS A 156 -2.22 -19.82 -12.11
C CYS A 156 -0.83 -20.24 -11.62
N LEU A 157 -0.69 -20.68 -10.37
CA LEU A 157 0.57 -21.16 -9.82
C LEU A 157 1.03 -22.47 -10.46
N GLN A 158 0.10 -23.38 -10.80
CA GLN A 158 0.42 -24.60 -11.54
C GLN A 158 1.01 -24.31 -12.94
N LEU A 159 0.53 -23.27 -13.63
CA LEU A 159 1.10 -22.86 -14.92
C LEU A 159 2.57 -22.42 -14.79
N LEU A 160 2.95 -21.88 -13.63
CA LEU A 160 4.31 -21.44 -13.35
C LEU A 160 5.26 -22.57 -12.93
N SER A 161 4.73 -23.71 -12.46
CA SER A 161 5.51 -24.80 -11.83
C SER A 161 6.65 -25.36 -12.66
N ALA A 162 6.60 -25.23 -14.00
CA ALA A 162 7.69 -25.64 -14.89
C ALA A 162 8.93 -24.71 -14.83
N GLN A 163 8.79 -23.50 -14.27
CA GLN A 163 9.83 -22.46 -14.24
C GLN A 163 10.22 -22.05 -12.81
N VAL A 164 9.30 -22.17 -11.86
CA VAL A 164 9.49 -21.83 -10.45
C VAL A 164 8.93 -22.96 -9.61
N ASP A 165 9.79 -23.60 -8.82
CA ASP A 165 9.35 -24.54 -7.79
C ASP A 165 8.78 -23.75 -6.60
N PRO A 166 7.53 -24.00 -6.18
CA PRO A 166 6.94 -23.36 -5.00
C PRO A 166 7.78 -23.48 -3.73
N GLU A 167 8.49 -24.60 -3.56
CA GLU A 167 9.38 -24.82 -2.40
C GLU A 167 10.61 -23.90 -2.42
N ASP A 168 10.98 -23.36 -3.58
CA ASP A 168 12.09 -22.42 -3.73
C ASP A 168 11.65 -20.94 -3.66
N ILE A 169 10.37 -20.64 -3.40
CA ILE A 169 9.88 -19.27 -3.26
C ILE A 169 10.20 -18.74 -1.85
N GLU A 170 10.92 -17.61 -1.78
CA GLU A 170 11.27 -16.90 -0.53
C GLU A 170 10.14 -15.99 -0.06
N SER A 171 9.55 -15.23 -0.98
CA SER A 171 8.47 -14.29 -0.69
C SER A 171 7.54 -14.07 -1.88
N ILE A 172 6.29 -13.74 -1.58
CA ILE A 172 5.26 -13.39 -2.54
C ILE A 172 4.70 -12.01 -2.19
N VAL A 173 4.57 -11.15 -3.20
CA VAL A 173 3.72 -9.96 -3.14
C VAL A 173 2.52 -10.19 -4.04
N PHE A 174 1.32 -10.06 -3.47
CA PHE A 174 0.09 -9.86 -4.25
C PHE A 174 -0.12 -8.37 -4.45
N THR A 175 -0.41 -7.96 -5.68
CA THR A 175 -0.77 -6.58 -5.99
C THR A 175 -2.14 -6.50 -6.64
N VAL A 176 -2.85 -5.45 -6.26
CA VAL A 176 -4.20 -5.07 -6.69
C VAL A 176 -4.23 -3.56 -6.87
N PRO A 177 -5.24 -2.96 -7.54
CA PRO A 177 -5.31 -1.51 -7.70
C PRO A 177 -5.19 -0.75 -6.36
N SER A 178 -5.97 -1.15 -5.36
CA SER A 178 -5.90 -0.63 -3.99
C SER A 178 -6.21 -1.74 -2.98
N PRO A 179 -5.28 -2.10 -2.07
CA PRO A 179 -5.52 -3.12 -1.06
C PRO A 179 -6.28 -2.51 0.13
N ASP A 180 -7.55 -2.91 0.27
CA ASP A 180 -8.35 -2.66 1.46
C ASP A 180 -8.43 -3.90 2.36
N ARG A 181 -9.10 -3.75 3.51
CA ARG A 181 -9.28 -4.82 4.49
C ARG A 181 -10.02 -6.03 3.91
N GLN A 182 -11.05 -5.82 3.10
CA GLN A 182 -11.90 -6.89 2.55
C GLN A 182 -11.13 -7.73 1.53
N ILE A 183 -10.34 -7.07 0.67
CA ILE A 183 -9.44 -7.73 -0.27
C ILE A 183 -8.37 -8.54 0.47
N VAL A 184 -7.75 -7.96 1.51
CA VAL A 184 -6.72 -8.66 2.31
C VAL A 184 -7.31 -9.89 3.01
N GLU A 185 -8.47 -9.75 3.68
CA GLU A 185 -9.16 -10.86 4.34
C GLU A 185 -9.55 -11.97 3.34
N ALA A 186 -10.02 -11.61 2.16
CA ALA A 186 -10.34 -12.57 1.10
C ALA A 186 -9.08 -13.31 0.60
N LEU A 187 -7.97 -12.60 0.40
CA LEU A 187 -6.70 -13.20 -0.03
C LEU A 187 -6.08 -14.08 1.05
N ASP A 188 -6.15 -13.69 2.33
CA ASP A 188 -5.73 -14.53 3.46
C ASP A 188 -6.53 -15.85 3.47
N GLY A 189 -7.86 -15.77 3.29
CA GLY A 189 -8.71 -16.95 3.14
C GLY A 189 -8.35 -17.84 1.95
N VAL A 190 -7.87 -17.25 0.84
CA VAL A 190 -7.32 -18.01 -0.28
C VAL A 190 -6.01 -18.70 0.10
N LEU A 191 -5.08 -18.00 0.75
CA LEU A 191 -3.77 -18.53 1.13
C LEU A 191 -3.88 -19.72 2.09
N GLU A 192 -4.80 -19.65 3.05
CA GLU A 192 -5.13 -20.78 3.95
C GLU A 192 -5.53 -22.03 3.16
N ARG A 193 -6.31 -21.87 2.09
CA ARG A 193 -6.74 -22.96 1.21
C ARG A 193 -5.63 -23.44 0.28
N LEU A 194 -4.77 -22.53 -0.19
CA LEU A 194 -3.66 -22.86 -1.10
C LEU A 194 -2.55 -23.66 -0.40
N GLN A 195 -2.33 -23.40 0.90
CA GLN A 195 -1.28 -24.04 1.73
C GLN A 195 0.11 -23.93 1.08
N LEU A 196 0.47 -22.72 0.63
CA LEU A 196 1.77 -22.48 0.00
C LEU A 196 2.90 -22.61 1.04
N PRO A 197 4.04 -23.23 0.69
CA PRO A 197 5.21 -23.37 1.58
C PRO A 197 6.04 -22.07 1.64
N VAL A 198 5.37 -20.93 1.82
CA VAL A 198 5.95 -19.58 1.81
C VAL A 198 5.46 -18.81 3.03
N GLU A 199 6.41 -18.35 3.86
CA GLU A 199 6.11 -17.62 5.09
C GLU A 199 5.94 -16.11 4.84
N ASN A 200 6.69 -15.54 3.89
CA ASN A 200 6.73 -14.10 3.65
C ASN A 200 5.76 -13.71 2.53
N ILE A 201 4.50 -13.45 2.88
CA ILE A 201 3.48 -12.98 1.94
C ILE A 201 3.06 -11.57 2.32
N SER A 202 2.89 -10.69 1.34
CA SER A 202 2.40 -9.33 1.58
C SER A 202 1.55 -8.81 0.43
N TYR A 203 0.82 -7.74 0.69
CA TYR A 203 -0.12 -7.10 -0.22
C TYR A 203 0.36 -5.67 -0.53
N GLN A 204 0.26 -5.24 -1.79
CA GLN A 204 0.67 -3.89 -2.23
C GLN A 204 -0.31 -3.31 -3.25
N GLY A 205 -0.49 -2.00 -3.23
CA GLY A 205 -1.22 -1.29 -4.28
C GLY A 205 -0.41 -1.13 -5.56
N HIS A 206 -1.08 -0.94 -6.69
CA HIS A 206 -0.44 -0.73 -7.99
C HIS A 206 0.58 0.42 -7.98
N MET A 207 0.27 1.53 -7.30
CA MET A 207 1.19 2.67 -7.19
C MET A 207 2.41 2.39 -6.30
N GLU A 208 2.28 1.54 -5.28
CA GLU A 208 3.41 1.06 -4.49
C GLU A 208 4.30 0.14 -5.33
N CYS A 209 3.71 -0.73 -6.16
CA CYS A 209 4.46 -1.55 -7.10
C CYS A 209 5.14 -0.72 -8.21
N LEU A 210 4.53 0.40 -8.65
CA LEU A 210 5.21 1.38 -9.51
C LEU A 210 6.42 1.97 -8.80
N PHE A 211 6.28 2.34 -7.53
CA PHE A 211 7.40 2.83 -6.71
C PHE A 211 8.53 1.81 -6.61
N ASP A 212 8.23 0.54 -6.29
CA ASP A 212 9.23 -0.53 -6.22
C ASP A 212 9.91 -0.77 -7.58
N TYR A 213 9.13 -0.75 -8.67
CA TYR A 213 9.67 -0.85 -10.01
C TYR A 213 10.64 0.28 -10.34
N VAL A 214 10.27 1.54 -10.03
CA VAL A 214 11.10 2.74 -10.26
C VAL A 214 12.35 2.74 -9.38
N LEU A 215 12.25 2.27 -8.14
CA LEU A 215 13.41 2.12 -7.25
C LEU A 215 14.49 1.23 -7.86
N ALA A 216 14.09 0.17 -8.58
CA ALA A 216 15.01 -0.70 -9.28
C ALA A 216 15.65 -0.08 -10.55
N GLN A 217 15.10 1.01 -11.08
CA GLN A 217 15.57 1.63 -12.35
C GLN A 217 16.86 2.47 -12.19
N GLN A 218 17.28 3.13 -13.27
CA GLN A 218 18.40 4.07 -13.27
C GLN A 218 18.14 5.27 -12.35
N GLU A 219 19.20 5.80 -11.73
CA GLU A 219 19.12 6.93 -10.80
C GLU A 219 18.40 8.15 -11.40
N GLN A 220 18.61 8.42 -12.70
CA GLN A 220 17.93 9.51 -13.39
C GLN A 220 16.39 9.40 -13.32
N GLN A 221 15.82 8.19 -13.45
CA GLN A 221 14.37 8.00 -13.33
C GLN A 221 13.88 8.24 -11.90
N ARG A 222 14.63 7.78 -10.89
CA ARG A 222 14.31 8.05 -9.48
C ARG A 222 14.44 9.53 -9.13
N ARG A 223 15.46 10.21 -9.67
CA ARG A 223 15.77 11.60 -9.32
C ARG A 223 14.76 12.59 -9.88
N LEU A 224 14.28 12.35 -11.09
CA LEU A 224 13.39 13.25 -11.82
C LEU A 224 11.92 12.78 -11.79
N GLY A 225 11.63 11.63 -11.19
CA GLY A 225 10.29 11.05 -11.16
C GLY A 225 9.83 10.52 -12.52
N VAL A 226 8.64 9.90 -12.51
CA VAL A 226 8.04 9.26 -13.68
C VAL A 226 6.57 9.58 -13.79
N ILE A 227 6.04 9.50 -15.02
CA ILE A 227 4.61 9.57 -15.29
C ILE A 227 4.13 8.17 -15.70
N LEU A 228 3.00 7.75 -15.15
CA LEU A 228 2.28 6.55 -15.51
C LEU A 228 1.01 6.98 -16.25
N CYS A 229 0.72 6.32 -17.37
CA CYS A 229 -0.57 6.38 -18.05
C CYS A 229 -1.10 4.95 -18.08
N GLU A 230 -2.28 4.72 -17.52
CA GLU A 230 -2.93 3.42 -17.49
C GLU A 230 -4.30 3.49 -18.16
N ASN A 231 -4.55 2.56 -19.08
CA ASN A 231 -5.84 2.37 -19.71
C ASN A 231 -5.95 0.93 -20.23
N ASP A 232 -7.00 0.22 -19.82
CA ASP A 232 -7.24 -1.18 -20.17
C ASP A 232 -8.08 -1.35 -21.47
N GLY A 233 -8.32 -0.25 -22.19
CA GLY A 233 -9.19 -0.19 -23.37
C GLY A 233 -10.58 0.36 -23.09
N GLY A 234 -10.95 0.56 -21.82
CA GLY A 234 -12.16 1.27 -21.41
C GLY A 234 -12.07 2.80 -21.55
N SER A 235 -13.09 3.48 -21.04
CA SER A 235 -13.14 4.94 -20.99
C SER A 235 -12.26 5.55 -19.89
N ASP A 236 -11.95 4.83 -18.81
CA ASP A 236 -11.15 5.39 -17.73
C ASP A 236 -9.66 5.44 -18.09
N LEU A 237 -9.09 6.64 -18.11
CA LEU A 237 -7.66 6.89 -18.26
C LEU A 237 -7.11 7.39 -16.93
N LEU A 238 -6.23 6.61 -16.32
CA LEU A 238 -5.50 6.98 -15.12
C LEU A 238 -4.15 7.59 -15.51
N LEU A 239 -3.88 8.81 -15.02
CA LEU A 239 -2.55 9.42 -15.05
C LEU A 239 -1.97 9.48 -13.63
N GLY A 240 -0.86 8.79 -13.43
CA GLY A 240 -0.11 8.78 -12.18
C GLY A 240 1.20 9.58 -12.30
N GLU A 241 1.56 10.30 -11.25
CA GLU A 241 2.86 10.96 -11.11
C GLU A 241 3.56 10.41 -9.86
N LEU A 242 4.79 9.93 -10.03
CA LEU A 242 5.63 9.46 -8.93
C LEU A 242 6.91 10.29 -8.86
N ILE A 243 6.97 11.20 -7.89
CA ILE A 243 8.12 12.09 -7.64
C ILE A 243 8.67 11.83 -6.25
N PHE A 244 9.99 11.92 -6.09
CA PHE A 244 10.68 11.75 -4.83
C PHE A 244 11.08 13.12 -4.24
N ASN A 245 10.67 13.40 -3.01
CA ASN A 245 11.05 14.58 -2.27
C ASN A 245 12.38 14.39 -1.54
N TYR A 246 13.48 14.73 -2.21
CA TYR A 246 14.83 14.64 -1.65
C TYR A 246 15.16 15.69 -0.57
N LYS A 247 14.23 16.59 -0.21
CA LYS A 247 14.39 17.48 0.97
C LYS A 247 14.19 16.74 2.29
N THR A 248 13.64 15.53 2.22
CA THR A 248 13.37 14.65 3.35
C THR A 248 14.40 13.52 3.39
N LYS A 249 14.63 12.95 4.57
CA LYS A 249 15.47 11.77 4.77
C LYS A 249 14.70 10.77 5.65
N PRO A 250 14.23 9.63 5.12
CA PRO A 250 14.36 9.16 3.72
C PRO A 250 13.66 10.07 2.70
N ALA A 251 14.01 9.95 1.42
CA ALA A 251 13.33 10.64 0.34
C ALA A 251 11.92 10.05 0.17
N ILE A 252 10.90 10.87 0.45
CA ILE A 252 9.51 10.43 0.43
C ILE A 252 8.92 10.58 -0.96
N SER A 253 8.20 9.57 -1.44
CA SER A 253 7.37 9.66 -2.64
C SER A 253 5.92 9.45 -2.28
N MET A 254 5.08 10.42 -2.66
CA MET A 254 3.64 10.35 -2.55
C MET A 254 3.08 10.44 -3.97
N PRO A 255 2.43 9.38 -4.48
CA PRO A 255 1.90 9.40 -5.83
C PRO A 255 0.78 10.43 -5.95
N ARG A 256 0.63 11.03 -7.13
CA ARG A 256 -0.56 11.82 -7.47
C ARG A 256 -1.28 11.15 -8.61
N ILE A 257 -2.58 10.95 -8.47
CA ILE A 257 -3.40 10.24 -9.43
C ILE A 257 -4.47 11.19 -9.97
N ARG A 258 -4.73 11.13 -11.27
CA ARG A 258 -5.80 11.86 -11.94
C ARG A 258 -6.53 10.90 -12.88
N HIS A 259 -7.85 10.92 -12.84
CA HIS A 259 -8.69 10.18 -13.75
C HIS A 259 -9.25 11.11 -14.83
N PHE A 260 -9.29 10.60 -16.05
CA PHE A 260 -9.86 11.26 -17.21
C PHE A 260 -10.80 10.30 -17.92
N GLU A 261 -11.95 10.80 -18.34
CA GLU A 261 -12.91 10.00 -19.11
C GLU A 261 -12.66 10.17 -20.61
N LEU A 262 -12.22 9.10 -21.26
CA LEU A 262 -12.13 8.98 -22.72
C LEU A 262 -13.50 8.63 -23.28
N THR A 263 -13.80 9.15 -24.47
CA THR A 263 -15.09 8.89 -25.11
C THR A 263 -15.14 7.43 -25.64
N PRO A 264 -16.10 6.60 -25.17
CA PRO A 264 -16.25 5.24 -25.67
C PRO A 264 -16.50 5.21 -27.17
N GLY A 265 -15.83 4.29 -27.89
CA GLY A 265 -16.01 4.14 -29.33
C GLY A 265 -15.49 5.31 -30.19
N ALA A 266 -14.76 6.26 -29.59
CA ALA A 266 -14.17 7.37 -30.32
C ALA A 266 -13.17 6.90 -31.39
N SER A 267 -13.03 7.71 -32.45
CA SER A 267 -12.01 7.46 -33.47
C SER A 267 -10.60 7.57 -32.87
N ALA A 268 -9.63 6.90 -33.50
CA ALA A 268 -8.22 6.95 -33.09
C ALA A 268 -7.69 8.39 -32.92
N ALA A 269 -8.09 9.31 -33.81
CA ALA A 269 -7.68 10.71 -33.77
C ALA A 269 -8.28 11.47 -32.57
N VAL A 270 -9.57 11.24 -32.27
CA VAL A 270 -10.23 11.86 -31.10
C VAL A 270 -9.60 11.33 -29.81
N ARG A 271 -9.35 10.01 -29.75
CA ARG A 271 -8.72 9.38 -28.59
C ARG A 271 -7.29 9.89 -28.37
N ASP A 272 -6.49 10.03 -29.42
CA ASP A 272 -5.15 10.64 -29.35
C ASP A 272 -5.21 12.06 -28.82
N ARG A 273 -6.20 12.84 -29.29
CA ARG A 273 -6.37 14.22 -28.82
C ARG A 273 -6.75 14.28 -27.34
N GLN A 274 -7.64 13.42 -26.88
CA GLN A 274 -8.03 13.32 -25.47
C GLN A 274 -6.85 12.93 -24.58
N LEU A 275 -6.05 11.95 -25.01
CA LEU A 275 -4.82 11.58 -24.31
C LEU A 275 -3.83 12.77 -24.26
N LEU A 276 -3.61 13.46 -25.38
CA LEU A 276 -2.72 14.62 -25.44
C LEU A 276 -3.18 15.74 -24.51
N ASP A 277 -4.49 16.04 -24.48
CA ASP A 277 -5.05 17.09 -23.63
C ASP A 277 -5.01 16.70 -22.14
N ALA A 278 -5.14 15.42 -21.80
CA ALA A 278 -4.90 14.92 -20.44
C ALA A 278 -3.41 15.04 -20.06
N LEU A 279 -2.51 14.62 -20.94
CA LEU A 279 -1.06 14.71 -20.72
C LEU A 279 -0.61 16.15 -20.50
N ARG A 280 -1.16 17.12 -21.24
CA ARG A 280 -0.85 18.56 -21.07
C ARG A 280 -1.19 19.13 -19.69
N GLN A 281 -2.02 18.44 -18.91
CA GLN A 281 -2.34 18.83 -17.54
C GLN A 281 -1.32 18.32 -16.51
N MET A 282 -0.39 17.46 -16.92
CA MET A 282 0.67 16.92 -16.06
C MET A 282 1.88 17.85 -16.01
N ASP A 283 2.51 17.97 -14.84
CA ASP A 283 3.76 18.73 -14.67
C ASP A 283 4.99 17.88 -15.00
N PHE A 284 5.35 17.87 -16.28
CA PHE A 284 6.59 17.22 -16.72
C PHE A 284 7.88 17.98 -16.35
N GLY A 285 7.79 19.07 -15.57
CA GLY A 285 8.95 19.80 -15.08
C GLY A 285 9.52 19.17 -13.81
N THR A 286 8.67 18.87 -12.83
CA THR A 286 9.06 18.22 -11.56
C THR A 286 9.07 16.69 -11.67
N GLY A 287 8.23 16.11 -12.53
CA GLY A 287 8.19 14.70 -12.89
C GLY A 287 8.62 14.44 -14.35
N GLY A 288 8.79 13.17 -14.74
CA GLY A 288 8.75 12.80 -16.17
C GLY A 288 10.09 12.59 -16.87
N ALA A 289 11.11 12.04 -16.19
CA ALA A 289 12.25 11.45 -16.91
C ALA A 289 11.86 10.24 -17.76
N ALA A 290 10.74 9.59 -17.42
CA ALA A 290 10.14 8.52 -18.18
C ALA A 290 8.61 8.60 -18.12
N VAL A 291 7.98 8.13 -19.19
CA VAL A 291 6.53 7.92 -19.26
C VAL A 291 6.26 6.43 -19.51
N TYR A 292 5.43 5.83 -18.68
CA TYR A 292 5.00 4.44 -18.79
C TYR A 292 3.57 4.39 -19.31
N LEU A 293 3.36 3.76 -20.47
CA LEU A 293 2.04 3.51 -21.07
C LEU A 293 1.67 2.05 -20.78
N ILE A 294 0.76 1.83 -19.83
CA ILE A 294 0.42 0.52 -19.29
C ILE A 294 -1.03 0.14 -19.63
N GLY A 295 -1.22 -1.10 -20.08
CA GLY A 295 -2.55 -1.65 -20.37
C GLY A 295 -2.87 -1.74 -21.86
N ASP A 296 -3.88 -2.55 -22.15
CA ASP A 296 -4.27 -2.92 -23.51
C ASP A 296 -4.79 -1.73 -24.34
N GLY A 297 -5.24 -0.67 -23.67
CA GLY A 297 -5.68 0.55 -24.30
C GLY A 297 -4.61 1.23 -25.17
N PHE A 298 -3.33 1.05 -24.83
CA PHE A 298 -2.23 1.65 -25.57
C PHE A 298 -1.70 0.78 -26.71
N LYS A 299 -2.24 -0.42 -26.94
CA LYS A 299 -1.88 -1.26 -28.09
C LYS A 299 -2.27 -0.58 -29.41
N GLY A 300 -1.46 -0.82 -30.45
CA GLY A 300 -1.70 -0.29 -31.80
C GLY A 300 -1.00 1.04 -32.09
N ARG A 301 -1.40 1.70 -33.18
CA ARG A 301 -0.76 2.91 -33.72
C ARG A 301 -1.74 4.08 -33.82
N TRP A 302 -2.28 4.52 -32.69
CA TRP A 302 -3.24 5.63 -32.63
C TRP A 302 -2.69 6.90 -31.97
N MET A 303 -1.67 6.79 -31.11
CA MET A 303 -1.15 7.88 -30.26
C MET A 303 -0.07 8.76 -30.93
N GLN A 304 -0.23 9.15 -32.20
CA GLN A 304 0.86 9.82 -32.92
C GLN A 304 1.22 11.18 -32.32
N GLU A 305 0.23 12.02 -32.01
CA GLU A 305 0.45 13.35 -31.42
C GLU A 305 0.90 13.24 -29.96
N SER A 306 0.26 12.36 -29.19
CA SER A 306 0.62 12.12 -27.79
C SER A 306 2.06 11.65 -27.66
N LEU A 307 2.50 10.65 -28.45
CA LEU A 307 3.87 10.16 -28.46
C LEU A 307 4.88 11.23 -28.86
N ARG A 308 4.54 12.10 -29.82
CA ARG A 308 5.40 13.23 -30.19
C ARG A 308 5.59 14.21 -29.03
N PHE A 309 4.52 14.47 -28.27
CA PHE A 309 4.58 15.35 -27.11
C PHE A 309 5.42 14.77 -25.96
N ILE A 310 5.16 13.51 -25.58
CA ILE A 310 5.88 12.89 -24.45
C ILE A 310 7.29 12.44 -24.81
N GLY A 311 7.56 12.14 -26.09
CA GLY A 311 8.88 11.71 -26.56
C GLY A 311 9.94 12.81 -26.64
N GLN A 312 9.56 14.09 -26.49
CA GLN A 312 10.52 15.21 -26.49
C GLN A 312 11.37 15.22 -25.22
N GLY A 313 12.57 14.63 -25.31
CA GLY A 313 13.56 14.64 -24.23
C GLY A 313 13.31 13.60 -23.12
N ARG A 314 12.38 12.65 -23.33
CA ARG A 314 11.99 11.65 -22.33
C ARG A 314 11.99 10.25 -22.95
N ARG A 315 12.14 9.23 -22.10
CA ARG A 315 11.96 7.84 -22.51
C ARG A 315 10.50 7.44 -22.34
N VAL A 316 9.93 6.82 -23.37
CA VAL A 316 8.57 6.28 -23.33
C VAL A 316 8.67 4.77 -23.34
N PHE A 317 8.06 4.14 -22.35
CA PHE A 317 7.99 2.69 -22.22
C PHE A 317 6.55 2.27 -22.36
N GLN A 318 6.30 1.25 -23.17
CA GLN A 318 4.99 0.65 -23.33
C GLN A 318 5.06 -0.80 -22.88
N GLY A 319 4.06 -1.26 -22.13
CA GLY A 319 4.03 -2.64 -21.64
C GLY A 319 2.74 -2.99 -20.90
N GLY A 320 2.59 -4.26 -20.55
CA GLY A 320 1.41 -4.75 -19.81
C GLY A 320 1.71 -5.24 -18.40
N ASN A 321 2.98 -5.42 -18.03
CA ASN A 321 3.41 -6.19 -16.85
C ASN A 321 4.11 -5.39 -15.77
N LEU A 322 3.96 -4.06 -15.76
CA LEU A 322 4.68 -3.20 -14.82
C LEU A 322 4.35 -3.56 -13.36
N TYR A 323 3.07 -3.77 -13.03
CA TYR A 323 2.67 -4.04 -11.65
C TYR A 323 3.15 -5.38 -11.13
N SER A 324 3.00 -6.47 -11.90
CA SER A 324 3.55 -7.78 -11.49
C SER A 324 5.07 -7.74 -11.35
N ARG A 325 5.79 -7.03 -12.22
CA ARG A 325 7.25 -6.83 -12.10
C ARG A 325 7.62 -5.98 -10.89
N GLY A 326 6.85 -4.93 -10.62
CA GLY A 326 6.97 -4.08 -9.43
C GLY A 326 6.79 -4.89 -8.14
N ALA A 327 5.73 -5.71 -8.07
CA ALA A 327 5.49 -6.63 -6.97
C ALA A 327 6.63 -7.63 -6.77
N ALA A 328 7.25 -8.14 -7.85
CA ALA A 328 8.42 -9.02 -7.75
C ALA A 328 9.65 -8.28 -7.16
N PHE A 329 9.83 -6.99 -7.48
CA PHE A 329 10.83 -6.15 -6.81
C PHE A 329 10.47 -5.91 -5.34
N GLY A 330 9.20 -5.63 -5.02
CA GLY A 330 8.73 -5.50 -3.64
C GLY A 330 9.01 -6.77 -2.81
N ALA A 331 8.77 -7.95 -3.39
CA ALA A 331 9.08 -9.24 -2.78
C ALA A 331 10.59 -9.38 -2.49
N LEU A 332 11.45 -8.99 -3.44
CA LEU A 332 12.91 -8.95 -3.26
C LEU A 332 13.34 -7.93 -2.20
N PHE A 333 12.74 -6.74 -2.18
CA PHE A 333 13.08 -5.66 -1.27
C PHE A 333 12.74 -6.01 0.18
N LYS A 334 11.55 -6.57 0.41
CA LYS A 334 11.10 -7.04 1.73
C LYS A 334 11.93 -8.20 2.27
N SER A 335 12.63 -8.95 1.42
CA SER A 335 13.57 -9.99 1.86
C SER A 335 14.85 -9.46 2.51
N GLY A 336 15.13 -8.15 2.42
CA GLY A 336 16.33 -7.53 2.97
C GLY A 336 17.61 -7.77 2.16
N MET A 337 17.53 -8.41 0.99
CA MET A 337 18.68 -8.67 0.12
C MET A 337 19.28 -7.39 -0.48
N VAL A 338 18.45 -6.35 -0.69
CA VAL A 338 18.87 -5.09 -1.31
C VAL A 338 19.13 -4.04 -0.24
N LYS A 339 20.34 -3.48 -0.23
CA LYS A 339 20.75 -2.41 0.70
C LYS A 339 20.41 -1.03 0.16
N GLY A 340 20.27 -0.04 1.06
CA GLY A 340 20.01 1.36 0.70
C GLY A 340 18.54 1.68 0.38
N LEU A 341 17.63 0.72 0.52
CA LEU A 341 16.19 0.95 0.34
C LEU A 341 15.61 1.88 1.42
N GLY A 342 16.18 1.85 2.63
CA GLY A 342 15.79 2.74 3.73
C GLY A 342 16.06 4.22 3.50
N ASP A 343 16.69 4.60 2.39
CA ASP A 343 16.83 5.99 1.95
C ASP A 343 15.60 6.51 1.20
N TYR A 344 14.59 5.65 0.98
CA TYR A 344 13.36 5.97 0.27
C TYR A 344 12.14 5.50 1.06
N PHE A 345 11.03 6.23 0.96
CA PHE A 345 9.78 5.88 1.63
C PHE A 345 8.58 6.18 0.74
N TYR A 346 7.74 5.18 0.52
CA TYR A 346 6.45 5.35 -0.17
C TYR A 346 5.40 5.76 0.86
N LEU A 347 4.74 6.90 0.61
CA LEU A 347 3.62 7.38 1.41
C LEU A 347 2.36 7.24 0.57
N ALA A 348 1.51 6.27 0.90
CA ALA A 348 0.24 6.06 0.20
C ALA A 348 -0.70 7.26 0.42
N GLU A 349 -1.64 7.45 -0.51
CA GLU A 349 -2.60 8.56 -0.45
C GLU A 349 -3.53 8.46 0.77
N ASP A 350 -3.86 7.24 1.18
CA ASP A 350 -4.69 6.91 2.32
C ASP A 350 -3.92 6.89 3.65
N CYS A 351 -2.68 7.36 3.69
CA CYS A 351 -1.88 7.45 4.91
C CYS A 351 -1.86 8.87 5.51
N LEU A 352 -1.77 8.93 6.85
CA LEU A 352 -1.50 10.16 7.58
C LEU A 352 -0.16 10.76 7.13
N ARG A 353 -0.15 12.06 6.81
CA ARG A 353 1.02 12.75 6.22
C ARG A 353 1.92 13.46 7.24
N MET A 354 1.53 13.43 8.52
CA MET A 354 2.21 14.15 9.60
C MET A 354 2.25 13.30 10.86
N ASN A 355 3.33 13.38 11.62
CA ASN A 355 3.33 12.84 12.97
C ASN A 355 2.57 13.81 13.87
N ILE A 356 1.74 13.26 14.75
CA ILE A 356 0.95 14.00 15.73
C ILE A 356 1.42 13.56 17.09
N GLY A 357 1.77 14.52 17.94
CA GLY A 357 2.20 14.23 19.30
C GLY A 357 1.87 15.35 20.25
N VAL A 358 2.28 15.20 21.50
CA VAL A 358 2.21 16.23 22.54
C VAL A 358 3.55 16.28 23.25
N GLU A 359 3.96 17.47 23.69
CA GLU A 359 5.04 17.59 24.67
C GLU A 359 4.48 17.24 26.04
N ALA A 360 5.06 16.21 26.67
CA ALA A 360 4.58 15.65 27.91
C ALA A 360 5.71 15.41 28.92
N VAL A 361 5.38 15.29 30.19
CA VAL A 361 6.29 14.87 31.25
C VAL A 361 5.98 13.42 31.60
N ARG A 362 6.99 12.56 31.50
CA ARG A 362 6.93 11.15 31.90
C ARG A 362 8.02 10.87 32.93
N ALA A 363 7.62 10.36 34.09
CA ALA A 363 8.52 10.09 35.22
C ALA A 363 9.42 11.30 35.59
N GLY A 364 8.83 12.50 35.57
CA GLY A 364 9.52 13.76 35.90
C GLY A 364 10.48 14.27 34.81
N LYS A 365 10.48 13.68 33.62
CA LYS A 365 11.31 14.12 32.48
C LYS A 365 10.44 14.56 31.32
N ASP A 366 10.81 15.66 30.69
CA ASP A 366 10.16 16.15 29.47
C ASP A 366 10.43 15.17 28.31
N CYS A 367 9.40 14.89 27.54
CA CYS A 367 9.45 13.99 26.40
C CYS A 367 8.37 14.34 25.37
N TYR A 368 8.70 14.11 24.10
CA TYR A 368 7.70 14.05 23.04
C TYR A 368 6.96 12.71 23.13
N HIS A 369 5.64 12.76 23.28
CA HIS A 369 4.78 11.58 23.24
C HIS A 369 4.04 11.55 21.90
N ALA A 370 4.35 10.54 21.09
CA ALA A 370 3.71 10.33 19.80
C ALA A 370 2.29 9.80 20.02
N LEU A 371 1.33 10.41 19.34
CA LEU A 371 -0.09 10.06 19.40
C LEU A 371 -0.51 9.29 18.13
N LEU A 372 -0.18 9.83 16.95
CA LEU A 372 -0.40 9.17 15.66
C LEU A 372 0.83 9.34 14.78
N ASP A 373 1.32 8.24 14.21
CA ASP A 373 2.48 8.24 13.33
C ASP A 373 2.07 8.39 11.87
N ALA A 374 2.81 9.22 11.14
CA ALA A 374 2.65 9.35 9.71
C ALA A 374 2.98 8.03 8.99
N GLY A 375 2.32 7.78 7.86
CA GLY A 375 2.37 6.48 7.17
C GLY A 375 1.32 5.47 7.67
N THR A 376 0.66 5.74 8.80
CA THR A 376 -0.51 4.95 9.23
C THR A 376 -1.70 5.23 8.33
N LYS A 377 -2.43 4.20 7.90
CA LYS A 377 -3.67 4.39 7.13
C LYS A 377 -4.69 5.18 7.95
N TRP A 378 -5.37 6.15 7.35
CA TRP A 378 -6.24 7.07 8.10
C TRP A 378 -7.36 6.33 8.85
N TYR A 379 -7.94 5.28 8.28
CA TYR A 379 -9.00 4.51 8.93
C TYR A 379 -8.51 3.59 10.06
N ASP A 380 -7.21 3.30 10.10
CA ASP A 380 -6.57 2.56 11.20
C ASP A 380 -5.98 3.52 12.25
N ALA A 381 -5.95 4.83 11.98
CA ALA A 381 -5.42 5.85 12.86
C ALA A 381 -6.42 6.19 13.98
N VAL A 382 -6.47 5.33 14.98
CA VAL A 382 -7.33 5.48 16.17
C VAL A 382 -6.47 5.49 17.43
N LEU A 383 -6.69 6.48 18.28
CA LEU A 383 -6.06 6.61 19.59
C LEU A 383 -7.11 6.91 20.66
N SER A 384 -6.98 6.32 21.85
CA SER A 384 -7.69 6.77 23.04
C SER A 384 -6.80 6.63 24.27
N GLU A 385 -6.34 7.75 24.82
CA GLU A 385 -5.38 7.80 25.93
C GLU A 385 -5.77 8.82 27.00
N GLU A 386 -5.33 8.59 28.23
CA GLU A 386 -5.58 9.47 29.36
C GLU A 386 -4.35 10.32 29.71
N PHE A 387 -4.57 11.60 29.93
CA PHE A 387 -3.54 12.58 30.30
C PHE A 387 -3.93 13.30 31.59
N LEU A 388 -2.95 13.76 32.35
CA LEU A 388 -3.16 14.65 33.49
C LEU A 388 -2.71 16.05 33.12
N LEU A 389 -3.63 17.02 33.13
CA LEU A 389 -3.26 18.40 32.91
C LEU A 389 -2.51 18.94 34.14
N GLU A 390 -1.28 19.40 33.94
CA GLU A 390 -0.51 20.01 35.04
C GLU A 390 -1.13 21.33 35.46
N SER A 391 -1.55 22.16 34.50
CA SER A 391 -2.28 23.40 34.75
C SER A 391 -2.95 23.90 33.46
N GLY A 392 -3.84 24.89 33.58
CA GLY A 392 -4.52 25.50 32.43
C GLY A 392 -5.67 24.65 31.88
N ASN A 393 -6.12 25.01 30.69
CA ASN A 393 -7.27 24.42 30.01
C ASN A 393 -7.01 24.20 28.51
N GLU A 394 -5.76 23.93 28.15
CA GLU A 394 -5.31 23.80 26.76
C GLU A 394 -4.56 22.48 26.56
N ILE A 395 -4.70 21.91 25.37
CA ILE A 395 -3.87 20.81 24.88
C ILE A 395 -3.21 21.28 23.59
N GLU A 396 -1.88 21.20 23.52
CA GLU A 396 -1.11 21.59 22.35
C GLU A 396 -0.73 20.34 21.54
N LEU A 397 -1.40 20.12 20.41
CA LEU A 397 -1.04 19.10 19.46
C LEU A 397 0.11 19.58 18.58
N VAL A 398 1.19 18.81 18.57
CA VAL A 398 2.38 19.05 17.75
C VAL A 398 2.24 18.27 16.45
N LEU A 399 2.13 18.99 15.34
CA LEU A 399 2.03 18.43 13.99
C LEU A 399 3.37 18.58 13.27
N THR A 400 3.96 17.46 12.86
CA THR A 400 5.24 17.41 12.16
C THR A 400 5.06 16.78 10.77
N PRO A 401 5.03 17.58 9.69
CA PRO A 401 4.82 17.07 8.35
C PRO A 401 5.98 16.21 7.85
N LEU A 402 5.67 15.13 7.14
CA LEU A 402 6.68 14.27 6.54
C LEU A 402 7.44 14.93 5.38
N ASN A 403 6.83 15.88 4.68
CA ASN A 403 7.40 16.52 3.48
C ASN A 403 8.55 17.52 3.78
N GLY A 404 8.97 17.65 5.04
CA GLY A 404 9.99 18.60 5.47
C GLY A 404 9.47 20.02 5.71
N GLY A 405 8.14 20.21 5.75
CA GLY A 405 7.52 21.46 6.19
C GLY A 405 7.81 21.77 7.67
N GLY A 406 7.53 23.01 8.08
CA GLY A 406 7.71 23.43 9.46
C GLY A 406 6.78 22.70 10.42
N ARG A 407 7.31 22.33 11.60
CA ARG A 407 6.51 21.88 12.75
C ARG A 407 5.52 23.01 13.13
N ARG A 408 4.24 22.66 13.31
CA ARG A 408 3.21 23.59 13.81
C ARG A 408 2.54 23.02 15.05
N THR A 409 1.93 23.89 15.83
CA THR A 409 1.16 23.54 17.02
C THR A 409 -0.30 23.94 16.83
N GLU A 410 -1.21 23.05 17.15
CA GLU A 410 -2.66 23.28 17.13
C GLU A 410 -3.18 23.18 18.57
N THR A 411 -3.84 24.23 19.04
CA THR A 411 -4.29 24.33 20.44
C THR A 411 -5.76 23.97 20.55
N ILE A 412 -6.06 22.91 21.33
CA ILE A 412 -7.41 22.57 21.74
C ILE A 412 -7.71 23.31 23.04
N LEU A 413 -8.64 24.27 22.99
CA LEU A 413 -9.07 25.03 24.15
C LEU A 413 -10.29 24.38 24.82
N LEU A 414 -10.12 23.92 26.06
CA LEU A 414 -11.15 23.28 26.89
C LEU A 414 -11.99 24.36 27.60
N ARG A 415 -12.79 25.10 26.82
CA ARG A 415 -13.66 26.16 27.35
C ARG A 415 -14.65 25.59 28.37
N GLY A 416 -14.75 26.22 29.53
CA GLY A 416 -15.66 25.78 30.60
C GLY A 416 -15.08 24.70 31.52
N LEU A 417 -13.84 24.24 31.30
CA LEU A 417 -13.17 23.32 32.21
C LEU A 417 -13.11 23.91 33.64
N PRO A 418 -13.52 23.18 34.69
CA PRO A 418 -13.50 23.71 36.05
C PRO A 418 -12.07 23.98 36.52
N GLU A 419 -11.88 25.09 37.23
CA GLU A 419 -10.60 25.36 37.89
C GLU A 419 -10.39 24.38 39.05
N ARG A 420 -9.25 23.70 39.03
CA ARG A 420 -8.84 22.74 40.05
C ARG A 420 -7.34 22.93 40.36
N PRO A 421 -6.85 22.45 41.50
CA PRO A 421 -5.42 22.47 41.80
C PRO A 421 -4.58 21.81 40.68
N PRO A 422 -3.33 22.24 40.48
CA PRO A 422 -2.43 21.65 39.49
C PRO A 422 -2.35 20.12 39.58
N GLY A 423 -2.40 19.43 38.44
CA GLY A 423 -2.30 17.97 38.39
C GLY A 423 -3.50 17.23 38.98
N THR A 424 -4.69 17.85 39.02
CA THR A 424 -5.93 17.22 39.51
C THR A 424 -7.04 17.17 38.45
N THR A 425 -6.68 17.35 37.19
CA THR A 425 -7.58 17.19 36.05
C THR A 425 -7.04 16.10 35.15
N ARG A 426 -7.67 14.93 35.16
CA ARG A 426 -7.44 13.88 34.19
C ARG A 426 -8.41 14.04 33.03
N ILE A 427 -7.91 13.91 31.82
CA ILE A 427 -8.69 13.95 30.59
C ILE A 427 -8.47 12.66 29.80
N ARG A 428 -9.45 12.30 28.97
CA ARG A 428 -9.25 11.31 27.90
C ARG A 428 -9.23 12.03 26.57
N LEU A 429 -8.14 11.88 25.82
CA LEU A 429 -8.03 12.33 24.44
C LEU A 429 -8.25 11.13 23.53
N THR A 430 -9.25 11.23 22.66
CA THR A 430 -9.50 10.27 21.58
C THR A 430 -9.26 10.97 20.25
N LEU A 431 -8.46 10.35 19.38
CA LEU A 431 -8.22 10.80 18.01
C LEU A 431 -8.72 9.75 17.03
N THR A 432 -9.43 10.19 16.01
CA THR A 432 -9.89 9.36 14.88
C THR A 432 -9.75 10.15 13.59
N MET A 433 -9.82 9.48 12.45
CA MET A 433 -9.85 10.14 11.14
C MET A 433 -10.97 9.59 10.28
N ASP A 434 -11.67 10.50 9.60
CA ASP A 434 -12.67 10.16 8.59
C ASP A 434 -12.12 10.36 7.16
N ARG A 435 -11.00 11.08 7.03
CA ARG A 435 -10.28 11.38 5.77
C ARG A 435 -8.81 11.67 6.05
N ALA A 436 -7.94 11.46 5.07
CA ALA A 436 -6.48 11.61 5.23
C ALA A 436 -6.03 13.02 5.62
N GLU A 437 -6.86 14.04 5.36
CA GLU A 437 -6.56 15.46 5.57
C GLU A 437 -6.98 16.00 6.94
N ALA A 438 -7.73 15.25 7.75
CA ALA A 438 -8.28 15.76 9.00
C ALA A 438 -8.29 14.72 10.12
N VAL A 439 -7.89 15.14 11.32
CA VAL A 439 -7.99 14.37 12.55
C VAL A 439 -9.09 14.95 13.42
N SER A 440 -10.09 14.13 13.70
CA SER A 440 -11.15 14.42 14.65
C SER A 440 -10.64 14.13 16.06
N TYR A 441 -10.84 15.07 16.97
CA TYR A 441 -10.53 14.88 18.39
C TYR A 441 -11.79 14.89 19.24
N ARG A 442 -11.75 14.10 20.31
CA ARG A 442 -12.67 14.19 21.44
C ARG A 442 -11.86 14.22 22.73
N VAL A 443 -12.09 15.24 23.54
CA VAL A 443 -11.51 15.37 24.88
C VAL A 443 -12.63 15.24 25.90
N GLU A 444 -12.45 14.40 26.90
CA GLU A 444 -13.42 14.19 27.99
C GLU A 444 -12.76 14.49 29.33
N ASP A 445 -13.40 15.31 30.18
CA ASP A 445 -12.93 15.54 31.56
C ASP A 445 -13.31 14.34 32.44
N LEU A 446 -12.31 13.60 32.91
CA LEU A 446 -12.50 12.46 33.81
C LEU A 446 -12.39 12.85 35.29
N GLY A 447 -12.07 14.10 35.60
CA GLY A 447 -11.77 14.55 36.96
C GLY A 447 -10.53 13.85 37.55
N PHE A 448 -10.49 13.62 38.85
CA PHE A 448 -9.45 12.90 39.57
C PHE A 448 -10.07 12.13 40.74
N GLY A 449 -10.91 11.15 40.39
CA GLY A 449 -11.64 10.33 41.35
C GLY A 449 -12.71 11.12 42.12
N ALA A 450 -13.00 10.67 43.34
CA ALA A 450 -14.04 11.29 44.18
C ALA A 450 -13.65 12.68 44.72
N ILE A 451 -12.35 12.99 44.80
CA ILE A 451 -11.84 14.25 45.35
C ILE A 451 -12.14 15.40 44.38
N PHE A 452 -12.00 15.15 43.08
CA PHE A 452 -12.32 16.08 42.02
C PHE A 452 -13.18 15.37 40.97
N PRO A 453 -14.51 15.35 41.10
CA PRO A 453 -15.34 14.60 40.16
C PRO A 453 -15.24 15.15 38.72
N SER A 454 -15.48 14.26 37.75
CA SER A 454 -15.68 14.64 36.35
C SER A 454 -16.76 15.71 36.25
N SER A 455 -16.54 16.72 35.41
CA SER A 455 -17.59 17.69 35.06
C SER A 455 -18.60 17.18 34.04
N GLY A 456 -18.37 16.00 33.45
CA GLY A 456 -19.15 15.47 32.33
C GLY A 456 -18.96 16.24 31.02
N GLN A 457 -18.09 17.24 30.98
CA GLN A 457 -17.83 18.03 29.79
C GLN A 457 -17.02 17.25 28.76
N GLN A 458 -17.35 17.48 27.49
CA GLN A 458 -16.67 16.94 26.34
C GLN A 458 -16.42 18.05 25.33
N TRP A 459 -15.26 18.03 24.70
CA TRP A 459 -14.88 18.94 23.63
C TRP A 459 -14.56 18.14 22.39
N THR A 460 -15.13 18.53 21.25
CA THR A 460 -14.91 17.86 19.97
C THR A 460 -14.57 18.88 18.90
N GLY A 461 -13.75 18.48 17.95
CA GLY A 461 -13.43 19.28 16.78
C GLY A 461 -12.57 18.51 15.81
N GLU A 462 -12.10 19.21 14.79
CA GLU A 462 -11.18 18.66 13.80
C GLU A 462 -9.93 19.53 13.70
N VAL A 463 -8.82 18.88 13.36
CA VAL A 463 -7.54 19.52 13.06
C VAL A 463 -7.11 19.10 11.67
N ASN A 464 -6.79 20.08 10.81
CA ASN A 464 -6.30 19.81 9.47
C ASN A 464 -4.84 19.32 9.53
N VAL A 465 -4.53 18.25 8.79
CA VAL A 465 -3.21 17.58 8.76
C VAL A 465 -2.61 17.52 7.36
N ILE A 466 -2.86 18.59 6.59
CA ILE A 466 -2.25 18.86 5.28
C ILE A 466 -0.98 19.71 5.38
#